data_AF-A0A453BLD0-F1
#
_entry.id   AF-A0A453BLD0-F1
#
_cell.length_a   1.000
_cell.length_b   1.000
_cell.length_c   1.000
_cell.angle_alpha   90.00
_cell.angle_beta   90.00
_cell.angle_gamma   90.00
#
_symmetry.space_group_name_H-M   'P 1'
#
loop_
_entity.id
_entity.type
_entity.pdbx_description
1 polymer ?
#
loop_
_entity_poly.entity_id
_entity_poly.type
_entity_poly.pdbx_seq_one_letter_code
_entity_poly.pdbx_strand_id
1 'polypeptide(L)'
;MEEADQKIYSAEVKLNSQYYFYMETQTALAIPDEDNCMVVYSSSQCPEAAQNNIATCLGLPCHSVRVITRRVGGGFGGKAVRSLPVATACALAAFKLRRPVRMYLDRKTDMIMTGGRHPMKICYSIGFKSDGKVTGLHVDLFINAGMTMDISPIIPHNFIEALKKYNWGAFSYDAKICKTNISTRSAMRGPGEVQGSYVAEAIIEHVASVLSTDANLVRQRNIHTVESLALFHSECLENALGYTLPSICNQLTASANYQYRSEIIQTFNKTSQWKKRGLSFVPIVHKVLSRPTPGKVSILNDGSIVVEVGGIELGQGLWTKVKQMAAFGLGQLWADRSQDLLERVRVIQADTLSVVQGGWTTGSTTSECSCEAVRLACNIMVDRLKSLKEQLQEKHGKVSWDGLISQAKMAGMDLSAREYYIPGASGSYLNYGAAASEVEIDLLTGATTVLRSDLIYDCGQSLNPAVDMGQVE
;
A
#
# COMPACT_ATOMS: atom_id res chain seq x y z
N MET A 1 -17.38 -27.36 15.71
CA MET A 1 -16.86 -28.44 14.85
C MET A 1 -17.73 -29.71 14.88
N GLU A 2 -18.97 -29.67 15.37
CA GLU A 2 -19.84 -30.86 15.40
C GLU A 2 -20.33 -31.24 14.01
N GLU A 3 -20.54 -30.27 13.13
CA GLU A 3 -20.98 -30.47 11.73
C GLU A 3 -19.88 -30.93 10.75
N ALA A 4 -18.68 -31.25 11.24
CA ALA A 4 -17.53 -31.62 10.42
C ALA A 4 -17.39 -33.15 10.32
N ASP A 5 -17.31 -33.67 9.09
CA ASP A 5 -17.01 -35.08 8.82
C ASP A 5 -15.54 -35.42 9.16
N GLN A 6 -14.64 -34.47 8.90
CA GLN A 6 -13.20 -34.62 9.06
C GLN A 6 -12.60 -33.41 9.78
N LYS A 7 -11.52 -33.65 10.51
CA LYS A 7 -10.87 -32.65 11.37
C LYS A 7 -9.37 -32.79 11.32
N ILE A 8 -8.67 -31.66 11.24
CA ILE A 8 -7.24 -31.56 11.46
C ILE A 8 -7.05 -30.77 12.75
N TYR A 9 -6.30 -31.32 13.69
CA TYR A 9 -6.05 -30.69 14.99
C TYR A 9 -4.60 -30.25 15.13
N SER A 10 -4.41 -29.06 15.69
CA SER A 10 -3.10 -28.54 16.12
C SER A 10 -2.01 -28.60 15.03
N ALA A 11 -2.38 -28.38 13.77
CA ALA A 11 -1.41 -28.25 12.68
C ALA A 11 -0.63 -26.93 12.84
N GLU A 12 0.64 -26.91 12.41
CA GLU A 12 1.53 -25.76 12.60
C GLU A 12 2.03 -25.22 11.25
N VAL A 13 2.04 -23.90 11.12
CA VAL A 13 2.73 -23.17 10.04
C VAL A 13 3.70 -22.18 10.67
N LYS A 14 4.96 -22.19 10.22
CA LYS A 14 5.99 -21.23 10.63
C LYS A 14 6.35 -20.33 9.46
N LEU A 15 6.38 -19.02 9.70
CA LEU A 15 6.76 -18.00 8.74
C LEU A 15 8.00 -17.26 9.22
N ASN A 16 9.00 -17.18 8.36
CA ASN A 16 10.24 -16.46 8.64
C ASN A 16 10.10 -14.96 8.39
N SER A 17 11.09 -14.19 8.87
CA SER A 17 11.17 -12.75 8.63
C SER A 17 11.64 -12.46 7.20
N GLN A 18 11.42 -11.22 6.75
CA GLN A 18 11.82 -10.71 5.45
C GLN A 18 12.43 -9.33 5.63
N TYR A 19 13.59 -9.08 5.00
CA TYR A 19 14.24 -7.77 4.97
C TYR A 19 13.63 -6.88 3.88
N TYR A 20 13.67 -5.57 4.07
CA TYR A 20 13.12 -4.58 3.14
C TYR A 20 13.89 -4.48 1.82
N PHE A 21 15.22 -4.40 1.93
CA PHE A 21 16.14 -4.25 0.81
C PHE A 21 15.82 -3.08 -0.14
N TYR A 22 15.28 -1.98 0.38
CA TYR A 22 15.19 -0.73 -0.39
C TYR A 22 16.58 -0.27 -0.85
N MET A 23 16.70 0.25 -2.07
CA MET A 23 18.01 0.54 -2.66
C MET A 23 18.74 1.70 -1.98
N GLU A 24 18.01 2.74 -1.59
CA GLU A 24 18.52 3.80 -0.72
C GLU A 24 18.38 3.37 0.75
N THR A 25 19.49 3.18 1.47
CA THR A 25 19.46 2.87 2.92
C THR A 25 18.96 4.06 3.77
N GLN A 26 18.72 3.84 5.06
CA GLN A 26 18.31 4.94 5.96
C GLN A 26 19.30 6.10 5.91
N THR A 27 18.76 7.30 5.65
CA THR A 27 19.55 8.50 5.41
C THR A 27 18.86 9.74 5.99
N ALA A 28 19.64 10.62 6.63
CA ALA A 28 19.19 11.92 7.09
C ALA A 28 20.31 12.97 6.97
N LEU A 29 19.92 14.23 6.77
CA LEU A 29 20.79 15.40 6.81
C LEU A 29 20.11 16.46 7.68
N ALA A 30 20.72 16.80 8.80
CA ALA A 30 20.25 17.82 9.71
C ALA A 30 21.14 19.07 9.61
N ILE A 31 20.51 20.23 9.48
CA ILE A 31 21.14 21.53 9.29
C ILE A 31 20.59 22.47 10.37
N PRO A 32 21.40 22.86 11.37
CA PRO A 32 21.01 23.90 12.30
C PRO A 32 20.75 25.22 11.55
N ASP A 33 19.73 25.95 11.99
CA ASP A 33 19.28 27.22 11.42
C ASP A 33 19.30 28.31 12.50
N GLU A 34 18.97 29.55 12.13
CA GLU A 34 18.82 30.67 13.07
C GLU A 34 17.73 30.38 14.13
N ASP A 35 17.73 31.14 15.23
CA ASP A 35 16.72 31.05 16.29
C ASP A 35 16.55 29.65 16.94
N ASN A 36 17.65 28.89 17.06
CA ASN A 36 17.65 27.49 17.52
C ASN A 36 16.73 26.58 16.69
N CYS A 37 16.47 26.93 15.43
CA CYS A 37 15.71 26.11 14.53
C CYS A 37 16.60 25.07 13.84
N MET A 38 15.96 24.10 13.19
CA MET A 38 16.65 23.05 12.45
C MET A 38 15.83 22.60 11.25
N VAL A 39 16.51 22.45 10.11
CA VAL A 39 15.97 21.79 8.93
C VAL A 39 16.55 20.38 8.83
N VAL A 40 15.70 19.37 8.69
CA VAL A 40 16.11 17.97 8.55
C VAL A 40 15.55 17.39 7.25
N TYR A 41 16.44 17.05 6.34
CA TYR A 41 16.11 16.26 5.16
C TYR A 41 16.16 14.78 5.53
N SER A 42 15.05 14.07 5.39
CA SER A 42 14.94 12.68 5.84
C SER A 42 14.39 11.78 4.73
N SER A 43 15.01 10.62 4.52
CA SER A 43 14.40 9.54 3.74
C SER A 43 13.33 8.84 4.61
N SER A 44 12.12 9.38 4.65
CA SER A 44 11.03 8.91 5.53
C SER A 44 9.67 8.87 4.83
N GLN A 45 8.82 7.89 5.17
CA GLN A 45 7.42 7.82 4.74
C GLN A 45 6.48 8.67 5.61
N CYS A 46 6.99 9.30 6.68
CA CYS A 46 6.23 10.17 7.59
C CYS A 46 7.13 11.27 8.16
N PRO A 47 7.25 12.42 7.46
CA PRO A 47 8.03 13.57 7.93
C PRO A 47 7.51 14.14 9.27
N GLU A 48 6.20 14.13 9.47
CA GLU A 48 5.54 14.64 10.68
C GLU A 48 5.95 13.85 11.93
N ALA A 49 6.00 12.52 11.86
CA ALA A 49 6.48 11.70 12.96
C ALA A 49 7.98 11.98 13.25
N ALA A 50 8.79 12.21 12.22
CA ALA A 50 10.20 12.58 12.41
C ALA A 50 10.33 13.93 13.11
N GLN A 51 9.54 14.94 12.71
CA GLN A 51 9.50 16.26 13.35
C GLN A 51 9.20 16.14 14.83
N ASN A 52 8.15 15.41 15.19
CA ASN A 52 7.73 15.21 16.59
C ASN A 52 8.81 14.50 17.43
N ASN A 53 9.45 13.47 16.87
CA ASN A 53 10.51 12.72 17.56
C ASN A 53 11.78 13.58 17.75
N ILE A 54 12.17 14.34 16.73
CA ILE A 54 13.32 15.25 16.80
C ILE A 54 13.06 16.36 17.81
N ALA A 55 11.92 17.05 17.71
CA ALA A 55 11.52 18.12 18.62
C ALA A 55 11.54 17.64 20.08
N THR A 56 10.93 16.48 20.35
CA THR A 56 10.93 15.86 21.68
C THR A 56 12.34 15.52 22.17
N CYS A 57 13.18 14.92 21.31
CA CYS A 57 14.55 14.55 21.68
C CYS A 57 15.43 15.77 21.99
N LEU A 58 15.22 16.88 21.28
CA LEU A 58 16.01 18.10 21.45
C LEU A 58 15.45 19.03 22.54
N GLY A 59 14.23 18.79 23.02
CA GLY A 59 13.53 19.71 23.93
C GLY A 59 13.11 21.00 23.23
N LEU A 60 12.82 20.94 21.93
CA LEU A 60 12.38 22.06 21.11
C LEU A 60 10.88 21.95 20.79
N PRO A 61 10.17 23.07 20.58
CA PRO A 61 8.83 23.02 20.03
C PRO A 61 8.85 22.60 18.55
N CYS A 62 7.79 21.93 18.08
CA CYS A 62 7.74 21.42 16.70
C CYS A 62 7.89 22.51 15.63
N HIS A 63 7.54 23.77 15.90
CA HIS A 63 7.74 24.87 14.96
C HIS A 63 9.22 25.21 14.73
N SER A 64 10.12 24.86 15.66
CA SER A 64 11.57 25.03 15.50
C SER A 64 12.22 23.89 14.72
N VAL A 65 11.45 22.86 14.32
CA VAL A 65 11.97 21.72 13.56
C VAL A 65 11.18 21.60 12.26
N ARG A 66 11.86 21.69 11.13
CA ARG A 66 11.27 21.50 9.80
C ARG A 66 11.81 20.22 9.19
N VAL A 67 10.95 19.26 8.86
CA VAL A 67 11.36 18.03 8.17
C VAL A 67 10.91 18.08 6.72
N ILE A 68 11.85 17.81 5.83
CA ILE A 68 11.64 17.85 4.38
C ILE A 68 11.94 16.47 3.79
N THR A 69 10.97 15.92 3.06
CA THR A 69 11.16 14.69 2.28
C THR A 69 10.80 14.94 0.84
N ARG A 70 11.81 14.88 -0.04
CA ARG A 70 11.58 14.99 -1.49
C ARG A 70 11.14 13.66 -2.08
N ARG A 71 11.97 12.64 -2.00
CA ARG A 71 11.65 11.29 -2.49
C ARG A 71 12.43 10.29 -1.66
N VAL A 72 12.06 9.03 -1.78
CA VAL A 72 12.68 7.91 -1.08
C VAL A 72 12.99 6.82 -2.09
N GLY A 73 14.23 6.32 -2.09
CA GLY A 73 14.70 5.24 -2.98
C GLY A 73 14.25 3.86 -2.50
N GLY A 74 12.93 3.65 -2.44
CA GLY A 74 12.27 2.48 -1.87
C GLY A 74 12.08 2.59 -0.36
N GLY A 75 10.90 2.18 0.13
CA GLY A 75 10.57 2.18 1.55
C GLY A 75 9.96 0.86 2.02
N PHE A 76 8.94 0.37 1.32
CA PHE A 76 8.28 -0.91 1.60
C PHE A 76 7.79 -1.06 3.05
N GLY A 77 7.53 0.04 3.76
CA GLY A 77 7.14 0.08 5.18
C GLY A 77 8.34 0.29 6.13
N GLY A 78 9.55 -0.09 5.74
CA GLY A 78 10.75 0.03 6.55
C GLY A 78 11.25 1.46 6.73
N LYS A 79 10.62 2.46 6.09
CA LYS A 79 10.91 3.89 6.30
C LYS A 79 9.73 4.66 6.88
N ALA A 80 8.68 3.95 7.33
CA ALA A 80 7.63 4.54 8.15
C ALA A 80 8.19 4.87 9.53
N VAL A 81 8.33 3.88 10.40
CA VAL A 81 8.77 4.10 11.80
C VAL A 81 10.28 3.96 11.97
N ARG A 82 10.92 3.08 11.18
CA ARG A 82 12.34 2.72 11.39
C ARG A 82 13.33 3.77 10.86
N SER A 83 12.85 4.78 10.15
CA SER A 83 13.64 5.95 9.74
C SER A 83 13.83 6.96 10.88
N LEU A 84 12.91 6.97 11.87
CA LEU A 84 12.88 7.96 12.94
C LEU A 84 14.16 7.96 13.80
N PRO A 85 14.70 6.81 14.25
CA PRO A 85 15.93 6.81 15.06
C PRO A 85 17.13 7.44 14.32
N VAL A 86 17.24 7.23 13.00
CA VAL A 86 18.34 7.79 12.20
C VAL A 86 18.19 9.29 12.04
N ALA A 87 16.98 9.78 11.75
CA ALA A 87 16.71 11.20 11.66
C ALA A 87 16.94 11.92 13.00
N THR A 88 16.47 11.34 14.11
CA THR A 88 16.63 11.88 15.45
C THR A 88 18.10 11.90 15.90
N ALA A 89 18.85 10.82 15.68
CA ALA A 89 20.28 10.78 16.00
C ALA A 89 21.07 11.81 15.17
N CYS A 90 20.74 11.96 13.89
CA CYS A 90 21.34 12.96 13.01
C CYS A 90 21.07 14.39 13.50
N ALA A 91 19.83 14.67 13.87
CA ALA A 91 19.42 15.97 14.42
C ALA A 91 20.11 16.27 15.76
N LEU A 92 20.19 15.28 16.66
CA LEU A 92 20.90 15.43 17.94
C LEU A 92 22.38 15.75 17.75
N ALA A 93 23.06 15.05 16.83
CA ALA A 93 24.44 15.33 16.50
C ALA A 93 24.62 16.76 15.94
N ALA A 94 23.76 17.17 15.00
CA ALA A 94 23.79 18.52 14.44
C ALA A 94 23.54 19.61 15.50
N PHE A 95 22.59 19.37 16.41
CA PHE A 95 22.24 20.26 17.51
C PHE A 95 23.42 20.47 18.46
N LYS A 96 24.10 19.38 18.86
CA LYS A 96 25.24 19.44 19.77
C LYS A 96 26.49 20.05 19.14
N LEU A 97 26.75 19.74 17.87
CA LEU A 97 27.93 20.21 17.15
C LEU A 97 27.75 21.61 16.56
N ARG A 98 26.52 22.12 16.50
CA ARG A 98 26.14 23.38 15.83
C ARG A 98 26.64 23.46 14.39
N ARG A 99 26.61 22.33 13.68
CA ARG A 99 27.06 22.18 12.30
C ARG A 99 26.13 21.24 11.55
N PRO A 100 26.04 21.36 10.22
CA PRO A 100 25.35 20.36 9.41
C PRO A 100 25.93 18.96 9.64
N VAL A 101 25.07 17.97 9.86
CA VAL A 101 25.44 16.55 10.02
C VAL A 101 24.63 15.72 9.04
N ARG A 102 25.29 14.76 8.38
CA ARG A 102 24.65 13.74 7.55
C ARG A 102 24.91 12.37 8.14
N MET A 103 23.86 11.55 8.22
CA MET A 103 23.95 10.14 8.53
C MET A 103 23.47 9.33 7.31
N TYR A 104 24.28 8.35 6.93
CA TYR A 104 23.99 7.37 5.89
C TYR A 104 24.40 6.01 6.43
N LEU A 105 23.45 5.08 6.54
CA LEU A 105 23.75 3.74 7.02
C LEU A 105 24.27 2.87 5.88
N ASP A 106 25.36 2.15 6.11
CA ASP A 106 25.73 1.06 5.22
C ASP A 106 24.68 -0.07 5.25
N ARG A 107 24.66 -0.91 4.21
CA ARG A 107 23.65 -1.97 4.07
C ARG A 107 23.61 -2.93 5.25
N LYS A 108 24.77 -3.31 5.81
CA LYS A 108 24.85 -4.28 6.91
C LYS A 108 24.20 -3.70 8.17
N THR A 109 24.54 -2.47 8.50
CA THR A 109 24.02 -1.71 9.65
C THR A 109 22.52 -1.47 9.49
N ASP A 110 22.09 -1.08 8.30
CA ASP A 110 20.69 -0.88 7.93
C ASP A 110 19.86 -2.14 8.15
N MET A 111 20.32 -3.30 7.65
CA MET A 111 19.62 -4.58 7.80
C MET A 111 19.54 -5.04 9.27
N ILE A 112 20.59 -4.82 10.07
CA ILE A 112 20.60 -5.17 11.49
C ILE A 112 19.64 -4.27 12.28
N MET A 113 19.67 -2.96 12.04
CA MET A 113 18.95 -1.96 12.83
C MET A 113 17.44 -1.91 12.50
N THR A 114 17.11 -1.98 11.22
CA THR A 114 15.75 -1.67 10.74
C THR A 114 14.78 -2.84 10.94
N GLY A 115 15.31 -4.07 11.04
CA GLY A 115 14.51 -5.26 11.28
C GLY A 115 13.87 -5.76 9.98
N GLY A 116 12.56 -5.98 9.99
CA GLY A 116 11.84 -6.53 8.85
C GLY A 116 10.43 -6.98 9.21
N ARG A 117 9.83 -7.77 8.32
CA ARG A 117 8.52 -8.41 8.52
C ARG A 117 8.51 -9.30 9.76
N HIS A 118 7.42 -9.31 10.51
CA HIS A 118 7.24 -10.19 11.68
C HIS A 118 7.30 -11.67 11.28
N PRO A 119 8.23 -12.46 11.86
CA PRO A 119 8.11 -13.91 11.82
C PRO A 119 6.95 -14.36 12.72
N MET A 120 6.28 -15.43 12.32
CA MET A 120 5.08 -15.91 12.97
C MET A 120 5.12 -17.43 13.16
N LYS A 121 4.54 -17.89 14.25
CA LYS A 121 4.13 -19.29 14.42
C LYS A 121 2.60 -19.30 14.50
N ILE A 122 1.99 -20.14 13.70
CA ILE A 122 0.54 -20.29 13.62
C ILE A 122 0.20 -21.73 13.95
N CYS A 123 -0.68 -21.95 14.91
CA CYS A 123 -1.29 -23.24 15.17
C CYS A 123 -2.77 -23.16 14.81
N TYR A 124 -3.31 -24.18 14.13
CA TYR A 124 -4.72 -24.15 13.74
C TYR A 124 -5.38 -25.51 13.88
N SER A 125 -6.69 -25.47 14.08
CA SER A 125 -7.56 -26.65 14.01
C SER A 125 -8.75 -26.33 13.12
N ILE A 126 -9.06 -27.22 12.18
CA ILE A 126 -10.07 -27.01 11.15
C ILE A 126 -11.00 -28.22 11.04
N GLY A 127 -12.30 -27.95 10.89
CA GLY A 127 -13.32 -28.94 10.58
C GLY A 127 -13.91 -28.70 9.19
N PHE A 128 -14.07 -29.77 8.41
CA PHE A 128 -14.58 -29.72 7.05
C PHE A 128 -15.37 -30.98 6.69
N LYS A 129 -16.21 -30.88 5.67
CA LYS A 129 -16.99 -32.00 5.12
C LYS A 129 -16.18 -32.77 4.08
N SER A 130 -16.66 -33.96 3.72
CA SER A 130 -16.03 -34.84 2.73
C SER A 130 -15.97 -34.22 1.33
N ASP A 131 -16.80 -33.21 1.06
CA ASP A 131 -16.78 -32.42 -0.16
C ASP A 131 -15.78 -31.24 -0.09
N GLY A 132 -15.08 -31.04 1.02
CA GLY A 132 -14.13 -29.94 1.20
C GLY A 132 -14.77 -28.61 1.63
N LYS A 133 -16.08 -28.56 1.89
CA LYS A 133 -16.69 -27.38 2.53
C LYS A 133 -16.21 -27.26 3.98
N VAL A 134 -15.61 -26.13 4.33
CA VAL A 134 -15.18 -25.84 5.70
C VAL A 134 -16.38 -25.46 6.56
N THR A 135 -16.42 -25.96 7.79
CA THR A 135 -17.48 -25.67 8.78
C THR A 135 -16.97 -24.90 9.99
N GLY A 136 -15.67 -24.95 10.27
CA GLY A 136 -15.07 -24.07 11.27
C GLY A 136 -13.55 -24.09 11.31
N LEU A 137 -12.96 -22.98 11.73
CA LEU A 137 -11.52 -22.77 11.89
C LEU A 137 -11.21 -22.05 13.21
N HIS A 138 -10.27 -22.60 13.97
CA HIS A 138 -9.63 -21.94 15.11
C HIS A 138 -8.15 -21.72 14.84
N VAL A 139 -7.63 -20.53 15.17
CA VAL A 139 -6.23 -20.16 14.93
C VAL A 139 -5.59 -19.54 16.18
N ASP A 140 -4.48 -20.11 16.64
CA ASP A 140 -3.57 -19.49 17.60
C ASP A 140 -2.39 -18.83 16.86
N LEU A 141 -2.30 -17.52 16.94
CA LEU A 141 -1.33 -16.70 16.23
C LEU A 141 -0.27 -16.15 17.18
N PHE A 142 1.01 -16.52 16.98
CA PHE A 142 2.14 -16.01 17.73
C PHE A 142 3.02 -15.15 16.81
N ILE A 143 3.12 -13.85 17.12
CA ILE A 143 3.80 -12.85 16.28
C ILE A 143 5.02 -12.34 17.03
N ASN A 144 6.22 -12.54 16.49
CA ASN A 144 7.42 -12.01 17.13
C ASN A 144 7.62 -10.52 16.77
N ALA A 145 7.44 -9.63 17.74
CA ALA A 145 7.57 -8.18 17.60
C ALA A 145 9.03 -7.67 17.70
N GLY A 146 9.93 -8.48 18.24
CA GLY A 146 11.26 -8.02 18.66
C GLY A 146 11.21 -7.24 19.97
N MET A 147 12.20 -6.35 20.15
CA MET A 147 12.45 -5.70 21.44
C MET A 147 11.48 -4.57 21.82
N THR A 148 10.84 -3.92 20.85
CA THR A 148 9.84 -2.86 21.06
C THR A 148 8.55 -3.13 20.30
N MET A 149 7.46 -2.44 20.65
CA MET A 149 6.15 -2.63 20.03
C MET A 149 6.10 -2.22 18.56
N ASP A 150 6.53 -0.99 18.22
CA ASP A 150 6.40 -0.44 16.86
C ASP A 150 4.94 -0.60 16.36
N ILE A 151 4.73 -0.99 15.10
CA ILE A 151 3.40 -1.28 14.53
C ILE A 151 2.87 -2.68 14.87
N SER A 152 3.56 -3.48 15.69
CA SER A 152 3.13 -4.86 16.01
C SER A 152 1.68 -4.99 16.51
N PRO A 153 1.11 -4.04 17.29
CA PRO A 153 -0.29 -4.11 17.75
C PRO A 153 -1.35 -4.22 16.65
N ILE A 154 -1.07 -3.73 15.44
CA ILE A 154 -2.03 -3.79 14.31
C ILE A 154 -1.88 -5.07 13.47
N ILE A 155 -0.80 -5.82 13.62
CA ILE A 155 -0.51 -7.00 12.80
C ILE A 155 -1.53 -8.14 12.96
N PRO A 156 -2.04 -8.48 14.17
CA PRO A 156 -3.08 -9.49 14.31
C PRO A 156 -4.33 -9.17 13.49
N HIS A 157 -4.81 -7.93 13.56
CA HIS A 157 -6.00 -7.50 12.82
C HIS A 157 -5.80 -7.69 11.31
N ASN A 158 -4.70 -7.16 10.76
CA ASN A 158 -4.38 -7.27 9.35
C ASN A 158 -4.21 -8.72 8.87
N PHE A 159 -3.59 -9.57 9.70
CA PHE A 159 -3.46 -11.00 9.41
C PHE A 159 -4.84 -11.66 9.28
N ILE A 160 -5.73 -11.38 10.22
CA ILE A 160 -7.08 -11.96 10.26
C ILE A 160 -7.91 -11.45 9.08
N GLU A 161 -7.85 -10.16 8.74
CA GLU A 161 -8.56 -9.62 7.57
C GLU A 161 -8.15 -10.32 6.27
N ALA A 162 -6.86 -10.63 6.08
CA ALA A 162 -6.41 -11.38 4.91
C ALA A 162 -6.75 -12.89 4.98
N LEU A 163 -6.78 -13.47 6.18
CA LEU A 163 -7.19 -14.86 6.38
C LEU A 163 -8.67 -15.05 5.99
N LYS A 164 -9.52 -14.04 6.24
CA LYS A 164 -10.96 -14.03 5.90
C LYS A 164 -11.27 -14.03 4.41
N LYS A 165 -10.31 -14.16 3.50
CA LYS A 165 -10.59 -14.30 2.05
C LYS A 165 -11.44 -15.53 1.67
N TYR A 166 -11.56 -16.49 2.59
CA TYR A 166 -12.43 -17.66 2.45
C TYR A 166 -13.48 -17.68 3.56
N ASN A 167 -14.63 -18.25 3.22
CA ASN A 167 -15.70 -18.53 4.17
C ASN A 167 -15.33 -19.77 5.02
N TRP A 168 -14.80 -19.50 6.21
CA TRP A 168 -14.40 -20.51 7.18
C TRP A 168 -15.56 -21.11 8.01
N GLY A 169 -16.80 -20.70 7.78
CA GLY A 169 -17.92 -21.03 8.66
C GLY A 169 -17.73 -20.43 10.05
N ALA A 170 -17.78 -21.26 11.10
CA ALA A 170 -17.51 -20.81 12.46
C ALA A 170 -16.02 -20.48 12.65
N PHE A 171 -15.69 -19.21 12.89
CA PHE A 171 -14.32 -18.73 12.93
C PHE A 171 -13.96 -18.13 14.30
N SER A 172 -12.79 -18.50 14.83
CA SER A 172 -12.26 -17.96 16.09
C SER A 172 -10.73 -17.90 16.06
N TYR A 173 -10.13 -17.02 16.86
CA TYR A 173 -8.68 -16.91 16.95
C TYR A 173 -8.23 -16.35 18.32
N ASP A 174 -6.99 -16.68 18.71
CA ASP A 174 -6.23 -16.01 19.77
C ASP A 174 -4.93 -15.48 19.15
N ALA A 175 -4.49 -14.28 19.55
CA ALA A 175 -3.30 -13.65 19.00
C ALA A 175 -2.38 -13.10 20.09
N LYS A 176 -1.13 -13.53 20.07
CA LYS A 176 -0.08 -13.16 21.03
C LYS A 176 1.05 -12.44 20.32
N ILE A 177 1.29 -11.20 20.75
CA ILE A 177 2.42 -10.39 20.31
C ILE A 177 3.58 -10.65 21.27
N CYS A 178 4.60 -11.36 20.79
CA CYS A 178 5.73 -11.81 21.59
C CYS A 178 6.86 -10.76 21.56
N LYS A 179 7.15 -10.17 22.73
CA LYS A 179 8.36 -9.37 22.94
C LYS A 179 9.57 -10.30 23.07
N THR A 180 10.64 -10.01 22.33
CA THR A 180 11.87 -10.83 22.32
C THR A 180 13.12 -9.94 22.23
N ASN A 181 14.32 -10.50 22.39
CA ASN A 181 15.58 -9.76 22.36
C ASN A 181 16.20 -9.60 20.96
N ILE A 182 15.40 -9.61 19.89
CA ILE A 182 15.85 -9.33 18.52
C ILE A 182 15.47 -7.92 18.09
N SER A 183 16.05 -7.44 16.98
CA SER A 183 15.66 -6.18 16.34
C SER A 183 14.14 -6.11 16.14
N THR A 184 13.57 -4.99 16.55
CA THR A 184 12.15 -4.66 16.40
C THR A 184 11.67 -4.91 14.97
N ARG A 185 10.52 -5.58 14.84
CA ARG A 185 9.84 -5.83 13.57
C ARG A 185 8.85 -4.70 13.30
N SER A 186 8.64 -4.41 12.02
CA SER A 186 7.85 -3.25 11.61
C SER A 186 7.09 -3.55 10.31
N ALA A 187 6.41 -2.53 9.77
CA ALA A 187 5.59 -2.65 8.58
C ALA A 187 6.46 -3.11 7.42
N MET A 188 6.02 -4.14 6.70
CA MET A 188 6.54 -4.54 5.40
C MET A 188 5.36 -4.68 4.43
N ARG A 189 5.51 -4.31 3.14
CA ARG A 189 4.43 -4.31 2.12
C ARG A 189 3.45 -5.48 2.31
N GLY A 190 2.18 -5.17 2.56
CA GLY A 190 1.19 -6.13 3.07
C GLY A 190 1.46 -6.59 4.52
N PRO A 191 1.46 -5.68 5.52
CA PRO A 191 1.90 -5.97 6.88
C PRO A 191 0.90 -6.86 7.62
N GLY A 192 1.23 -8.14 7.80
CA GLY A 192 0.34 -9.15 8.36
C GLY A 192 -0.51 -9.84 7.29
N GLU A 193 -0.94 -9.10 6.27
CA GLU A 193 -1.82 -9.58 5.21
C GLU A 193 -1.18 -10.66 4.33
N VAL A 194 0.10 -10.49 3.95
CA VAL A 194 0.83 -11.51 3.18
C VAL A 194 0.88 -12.82 3.96
N GLN A 195 1.14 -12.73 5.26
CA GLN A 195 1.18 -13.89 6.14
C GLN A 195 -0.20 -14.54 6.30
N GLY A 196 -1.27 -13.74 6.48
CA GLY A 196 -2.64 -14.23 6.60
C GLY A 196 -3.12 -14.92 5.32
N SER A 197 -2.88 -14.29 4.16
CA SER A 197 -3.24 -14.85 2.85
C SER A 197 -2.48 -16.15 2.55
N TYR A 198 -1.19 -16.22 2.88
CA TYR A 198 -0.40 -17.45 2.74
C TYR A 198 -0.93 -18.57 3.64
N VAL A 199 -1.22 -18.28 4.91
CA VAL A 199 -1.73 -19.28 5.86
C VAL A 199 -3.09 -19.80 5.42
N ALA A 200 -3.98 -18.93 4.93
CA ALA A 200 -5.25 -19.36 4.34
C ALA A 200 -5.04 -20.37 3.19
N GLU A 201 -4.10 -20.13 2.28
CA GLU A 201 -3.78 -21.10 1.22
C GLU A 201 -3.20 -22.40 1.77
N ALA A 202 -2.27 -22.33 2.72
CA ALA A 202 -1.68 -23.51 3.32
C ALA A 202 -2.74 -24.40 4.00
N ILE A 203 -3.74 -23.79 4.65
CA ILE A 203 -4.87 -24.51 5.25
C ILE A 203 -5.72 -25.19 4.17
N ILE A 204 -6.07 -24.48 3.09
CA ILE A 204 -6.87 -25.04 1.99
C ILE A 204 -6.14 -26.19 1.28
N GLU A 205 -4.85 -26.03 1.00
CA GLU A 205 -4.00 -27.09 0.41
C GLU A 205 -3.91 -28.31 1.34
N HIS A 206 -3.81 -28.11 2.67
CA HIS A 206 -3.80 -29.22 3.63
C HIS A 206 -5.16 -29.97 3.64
N VAL A 207 -6.29 -29.26 3.58
CA VAL A 207 -7.61 -29.89 3.45
C VAL A 207 -7.70 -30.70 2.14
N ALA A 208 -7.26 -30.12 1.03
CA ALA A 208 -7.25 -30.80 -0.27
C ALA A 208 -6.39 -32.07 -0.26
N SER A 209 -5.22 -32.01 0.39
CA SER A 209 -4.34 -33.16 0.56
C SER A 209 -4.98 -34.29 1.38
N VAL A 210 -5.68 -33.97 2.48
CA VAL A 210 -6.36 -34.98 3.30
C VAL A 210 -7.49 -35.65 2.51
N LEU A 211 -8.22 -34.87 1.72
CA LEU A 211 -9.29 -35.38 0.85
C LEU A 211 -8.77 -36.04 -0.44
N SER A 212 -7.47 -35.95 -0.73
CA SER A 212 -6.87 -36.38 -2.00
C SER A 212 -7.60 -35.80 -3.22
N THR A 213 -7.94 -34.51 -3.16
CA THR A 213 -8.68 -33.79 -4.21
C THR A 213 -7.91 -32.58 -4.72
N ASP A 214 -8.36 -31.98 -5.82
CA ASP A 214 -7.78 -30.75 -6.35
C ASP A 214 -8.07 -29.58 -5.39
N ALA A 215 -7.02 -28.87 -4.97
CA ALA A 215 -7.14 -27.70 -4.11
C ALA A 215 -8.06 -26.62 -4.70
N ASN A 216 -8.16 -26.51 -6.03
CA ASN A 216 -9.07 -25.56 -6.67
C ASN A 216 -10.54 -25.87 -6.39
N LEU A 217 -10.93 -27.13 -6.26
CA LEU A 217 -12.30 -27.51 -5.88
C LEU A 217 -12.60 -27.09 -4.43
N VAL A 218 -11.61 -27.24 -3.54
CA VAL A 218 -11.72 -26.79 -2.15
C VAL A 218 -11.79 -25.26 -2.09
N ARG A 219 -10.98 -24.53 -2.87
CA ARG A 219 -11.07 -23.08 -3.00
C ARG A 219 -12.47 -22.65 -3.46
N GLN A 220 -12.97 -23.22 -4.55
CA GLN A 220 -14.28 -22.87 -5.13
C GLN A 220 -15.43 -23.05 -4.13
N ARG A 221 -15.41 -24.13 -3.32
CA ARG A 221 -16.44 -24.36 -2.29
C ARG A 221 -16.40 -23.38 -1.12
N ASN A 222 -15.26 -22.72 -0.91
CA ASN A 222 -15.02 -21.86 0.24
C ASN A 222 -14.81 -20.38 -0.13
N ILE A 223 -14.82 -20.00 -1.41
CA ILE A 223 -14.97 -18.60 -1.83
C ILE A 223 -16.32 -18.07 -1.31
N HIS A 224 -16.34 -16.79 -0.92
CA HIS A 224 -17.56 -16.16 -0.40
C HIS A 224 -18.65 -16.07 -1.47
N THR A 225 -19.90 -16.22 -1.06
CA THR A 225 -21.05 -15.58 -1.72
C THR A 225 -21.14 -14.11 -1.27
N VAL A 226 -21.91 -13.27 -1.97
CA VAL A 226 -22.12 -11.86 -1.59
C VAL A 226 -22.62 -11.74 -0.14
N GLU A 227 -23.55 -12.61 0.27
CA GLU A 227 -24.11 -12.61 1.62
C GLU A 227 -23.05 -12.96 2.66
N SER A 228 -22.25 -14.01 2.41
CA SER A 228 -21.20 -14.40 3.34
C SER A 228 -20.04 -13.40 3.37
N LEU A 229 -19.77 -12.70 2.27
CA LEU A 229 -18.76 -11.64 2.21
C LEU A 229 -19.18 -10.49 3.12
N ALA A 230 -20.45 -10.06 3.03
CA ALA A 230 -21.01 -9.01 3.88
C ALA A 230 -20.99 -9.37 5.38
N LEU A 231 -21.06 -10.65 5.74
CA LEU A 231 -20.90 -11.10 7.13
C LEU A 231 -19.45 -10.98 7.62
N PHE A 232 -18.48 -11.30 6.78
CA PHE A 232 -17.05 -11.30 7.14
C PHE A 232 -16.41 -9.92 7.05
N HIS A 233 -16.94 -9.07 6.15
CA HIS A 233 -16.48 -7.72 5.84
C HIS A 233 -17.65 -6.73 5.85
N SER A 234 -18.35 -6.62 6.98
CA SER A 234 -19.56 -5.77 7.13
C SER A 234 -19.32 -4.28 6.86
N GLU A 235 -18.08 -3.81 6.92
CA GLU A 235 -17.70 -2.44 6.59
C GLU A 235 -17.55 -2.18 5.08
N CYS A 236 -17.51 -3.24 4.27
CA CYS A 236 -17.35 -3.20 2.81
C CYS A 236 -18.54 -3.89 2.16
N LEU A 237 -19.70 -3.22 2.20
CA LEU A 237 -20.92 -3.73 1.57
C LEU A 237 -20.79 -3.66 0.05
N GLU A 238 -20.81 -4.82 -0.58
CA GLU A 238 -20.77 -4.95 -2.04
C GLU A 238 -22.02 -5.64 -2.56
N ASN A 239 -22.43 -5.25 -3.76
CA ASN A 239 -23.43 -5.99 -4.53
C ASN A 239 -22.73 -7.02 -5.43
N ALA A 240 -23.52 -7.82 -6.15
CA ALA A 240 -22.99 -8.83 -7.06
C ALA A 240 -22.09 -8.27 -8.19
N LEU A 241 -22.20 -6.98 -8.54
CA LEU A 241 -21.34 -6.34 -9.53
C LEU A 241 -20.00 -5.90 -8.94
N GLY A 242 -19.98 -5.47 -7.68
CA GLY A 242 -18.76 -5.06 -6.98
C GLY A 242 -17.86 -6.23 -6.59
N TYR A 243 -18.46 -7.39 -6.28
CA TYR A 243 -17.71 -8.58 -5.89
C TYR A 243 -17.18 -9.34 -7.12
N THR A 244 -16.06 -8.88 -7.66
CA THR A 244 -15.50 -9.36 -8.94
C THR A 244 -14.67 -10.64 -8.81
N LEU A 245 -14.29 -11.05 -7.58
CA LEU A 245 -13.40 -12.20 -7.36
C LEU A 245 -13.86 -13.51 -8.02
N PRO A 246 -15.13 -13.95 -7.94
CA PRO A 246 -15.55 -15.19 -8.58
C PRO A 246 -15.38 -15.15 -10.10
N SER A 247 -15.67 -14.01 -10.72
CA SER A 247 -15.49 -13.79 -12.16
C SER A 247 -14.01 -13.89 -12.54
N ILE A 248 -13.13 -13.22 -11.78
CA ILE A 248 -11.68 -13.26 -11.95
C ILE A 248 -11.15 -14.69 -11.84
N CYS A 249 -11.59 -15.44 -10.83
CA CYS A 249 -11.21 -16.83 -10.63
C CYS A 249 -11.63 -17.70 -11.82
N ASN A 250 -12.87 -17.54 -12.29
CA ASN A 250 -13.41 -18.31 -13.42
C ASN A 250 -12.69 -17.96 -14.73
N GLN A 251 -12.45 -16.68 -15.01
CA GLN A 251 -11.73 -16.24 -16.21
C GLN A 251 -10.35 -16.87 -16.30
N LEU A 252 -9.64 -16.95 -15.17
CA LEU A 252 -8.28 -17.47 -15.13
C LEU A 252 -8.26 -19.01 -15.23
N THR A 253 -9.09 -19.70 -14.45
CA THR A 253 -9.11 -21.18 -14.37
C THR A 253 -9.85 -21.87 -15.51
N ALA A 254 -10.89 -21.25 -16.08
CA ALA A 254 -11.64 -21.81 -17.20
C ALA A 254 -11.03 -21.46 -18.57
N SER A 255 -9.93 -20.70 -18.61
CA SER A 255 -9.26 -20.40 -19.86
C SER A 255 -8.70 -21.67 -20.51
N ALA A 256 -8.87 -21.79 -21.84
CA ALA A 256 -8.31 -22.92 -22.60
C ALA A 256 -6.79 -23.07 -22.37
N ASN A 257 -6.10 -21.94 -22.17
CA ASN A 257 -4.68 -21.91 -21.86
C ASN A 257 -4.36 -22.55 -20.49
N TYR A 258 -5.16 -22.31 -19.45
CA TYR A 258 -4.95 -22.94 -18.14
C TYR A 258 -5.16 -24.46 -18.21
N GLN A 259 -6.24 -24.91 -18.85
CA GLN A 259 -6.55 -26.33 -19.02
C GLN A 259 -5.46 -27.06 -19.82
N TYR A 260 -5.06 -26.48 -20.95
CA TYR A 260 -3.99 -27.01 -21.79
C TYR A 260 -2.65 -27.16 -21.04
N ARG A 261 -2.28 -26.16 -20.23
CA ARG A 261 -1.06 -26.23 -19.40
C ARG A 261 -1.14 -27.32 -18.35
N SER A 262 -2.29 -27.50 -17.72
CA SER A 262 -2.51 -28.58 -16.76
C SER A 262 -2.25 -29.96 -17.39
N GLU A 263 -2.75 -30.20 -18.61
CA GLU A 263 -2.52 -31.45 -19.35
C GLU A 263 -1.04 -31.65 -19.73
N ILE A 264 -0.36 -30.60 -20.19
CA ILE A 264 1.09 -30.64 -20.47
C ILE A 264 1.86 -31.02 -19.20
N ILE A 265 1.54 -30.40 -18.07
CA ILE A 265 2.23 -30.64 -16.80
C ILE A 265 2.05 -32.08 -16.35
N GLN A 266 0.84 -32.65 -16.47
CA GLN A 266 0.60 -34.06 -16.17
C GLN A 266 1.44 -34.98 -17.06
N THR A 267 1.55 -34.66 -18.36
CA THR A 267 2.36 -35.44 -19.31
C THR A 267 3.86 -35.32 -19.00
N PHE A 268 4.34 -34.12 -18.71
CA PHE A 268 5.72 -33.86 -18.30
C PHE A 268 6.06 -34.63 -17.02
N ASN A 269 5.18 -34.62 -16.02
CA ASN A 269 5.41 -35.29 -14.75
C ASN A 269 5.41 -36.82 -14.85
N LYS A 270 4.75 -37.41 -15.86
CA LYS A 270 4.80 -38.86 -16.14
C LYS A 270 6.12 -39.28 -16.80
N THR A 271 6.72 -38.40 -17.59
CA THR A 271 7.89 -38.71 -18.42
C THR A 271 9.21 -38.26 -17.80
N SER A 272 9.21 -37.17 -17.03
CA SER A 272 10.39 -36.63 -16.38
C SER A 272 10.58 -37.24 -14.98
N GLN A 273 11.72 -37.88 -14.74
CA GLN A 273 12.05 -38.50 -13.45
C GLN A 273 12.52 -37.48 -12.41
N TRP A 274 13.46 -36.60 -12.79
CA TRP A 274 14.20 -35.72 -11.86
C TRP A 274 13.72 -34.27 -11.85
N LYS A 275 12.80 -33.91 -12.75
CA LYS A 275 12.18 -32.60 -12.78
C LYS A 275 10.68 -32.73 -12.74
N LYS A 276 10.00 -31.92 -11.96
CA LYS A 276 8.54 -31.89 -11.89
C LYS A 276 8.03 -30.48 -12.09
N ARG A 277 6.87 -30.38 -12.72
CA ARG A 277 6.14 -29.12 -12.87
C ARG A 277 4.92 -29.09 -11.97
N GLY A 278 4.58 -27.90 -11.52
CA GLY A 278 3.35 -27.62 -10.77
C GLY A 278 2.70 -26.35 -11.30
N LEU A 279 1.37 -26.34 -11.31
CA LEU A 279 0.55 -25.17 -11.62
C LEU A 279 -0.38 -24.97 -10.43
N SER A 280 -0.37 -23.76 -9.86
CA SER A 280 -1.27 -23.40 -8.77
C SER A 280 -1.92 -22.06 -9.06
N PHE A 281 -3.17 -21.94 -8.63
CA PHE A 281 -4.02 -20.77 -8.72
C PHE A 281 -4.34 -20.26 -7.31
N VAL A 282 -4.18 -18.96 -7.07
CA VAL A 282 -4.42 -18.33 -5.76
C VAL A 282 -5.23 -17.04 -5.92
N PRO A 283 -6.41 -16.94 -5.27
CA PRO A 283 -7.17 -15.69 -5.18
C PRO A 283 -6.66 -14.79 -4.05
N ILE A 284 -6.95 -13.49 -4.16
CA ILE A 284 -6.70 -12.51 -3.11
C ILE A 284 -7.91 -11.59 -2.90
N VAL A 285 -8.18 -11.32 -1.62
CA VAL A 285 -9.03 -10.22 -1.15
C VAL A 285 -8.13 -9.32 -0.32
N HIS A 286 -8.08 -8.04 -0.64
CA HIS A 286 -7.28 -7.06 0.08
C HIS A 286 -8.14 -5.85 0.47
N LYS A 287 -8.47 -5.76 1.75
CA LYS A 287 -9.18 -4.61 2.32
C LYS A 287 -8.22 -3.44 2.44
N VAL A 288 -8.67 -2.27 1.99
CA VAL A 288 -7.93 -1.01 2.13
C VAL A 288 -8.81 0.03 2.81
N LEU A 289 -8.17 1.03 3.40
CA LEU A 289 -8.81 2.13 4.11
C LEU A 289 -8.20 3.45 3.63
N SER A 290 -9.04 4.30 3.05
CA SER A 290 -8.73 5.69 2.73
C SER A 290 -8.60 6.49 4.02
N ARG A 291 -7.68 7.47 4.01
CA ARG A 291 -7.36 8.28 5.19
C ARG A 291 -7.48 9.76 4.90
N PRO A 292 -7.86 10.57 5.89
CA PRO A 292 -7.85 12.01 5.74
C PRO A 292 -6.47 12.51 5.26
N THR A 293 -6.46 13.37 4.24
CA THR A 293 -5.22 13.75 3.54
C THR A 293 -5.27 15.21 3.09
N PRO A 294 -4.23 16.01 3.35
CA PRO A 294 -4.16 17.39 2.88
C PRO A 294 -3.64 17.47 1.44
N GLY A 295 -4.13 18.46 0.69
CA GLY A 295 -3.64 18.83 -0.63
C GLY A 295 -3.68 20.35 -0.81
N LYS A 296 -2.71 20.90 -1.53
CA LYS A 296 -2.64 22.32 -1.85
C LYS A 296 -2.19 22.52 -3.30
N VAL A 297 -2.85 23.46 -3.97
CA VAL A 297 -2.58 23.86 -5.35
C VAL A 297 -2.39 25.37 -5.37
N SER A 298 -1.28 25.83 -5.96
CA SER A 298 -0.98 27.25 -6.11
C SER A 298 -0.61 27.55 -7.56
N ILE A 299 -1.23 28.57 -8.15
CA ILE A 299 -0.91 29.06 -9.49
C ILE A 299 -0.02 30.29 -9.35
N LEU A 300 1.18 30.23 -9.92
CA LEU A 300 2.17 31.30 -9.87
C LEU A 300 1.86 32.39 -10.90
N ASN A 301 2.59 33.50 -10.81
CA ASN A 301 2.39 34.69 -11.64
C ASN A 301 2.54 34.43 -13.15
N ASP A 302 3.34 33.43 -13.53
CA ASP A 302 3.57 33.02 -14.92
C ASP A 302 2.60 31.91 -15.38
N GLY A 303 1.61 31.57 -14.56
CA GLY A 303 0.67 30.49 -14.80
C GLY A 303 1.25 29.09 -14.57
N SER A 304 2.48 28.94 -14.09
CA SER A 304 2.97 27.64 -13.62
C SER A 304 2.23 27.22 -12.34
N ILE A 305 2.09 25.92 -12.12
CA ILE A 305 1.25 25.35 -11.05
C ILE A 305 2.16 24.54 -10.12
N VAL A 306 2.09 24.86 -8.83
CA VAL A 306 2.79 24.12 -7.76
C VAL A 306 1.76 23.33 -6.97
N VAL A 307 2.06 22.06 -6.73
CA VAL A 307 1.20 21.16 -5.95
C VAL A 307 1.98 20.58 -4.78
N GLU A 308 1.36 20.60 -3.61
CA GLU A 308 1.90 20.06 -2.37
C GLU A 308 0.89 19.05 -1.78
N VAL A 309 1.39 17.89 -1.37
CA VAL A 309 0.60 16.83 -0.73
C VAL A 309 1.40 16.23 0.43
N GLY A 310 0.70 15.60 1.38
CA GLY A 310 1.35 14.84 2.45
C GLY A 310 2.05 13.55 1.97
N GLY A 311 1.58 12.99 0.86
CA GLY A 311 2.10 11.75 0.28
C GLY A 311 3.54 11.84 -0.22
N ILE A 312 4.35 10.84 0.11
CA ILE A 312 5.76 10.75 -0.23
C ILE A 312 5.96 9.88 -1.47
N GLU A 313 6.77 10.35 -2.42
CA GLU A 313 7.21 9.54 -3.56
C GLU A 313 8.28 8.52 -3.13
N LEU A 314 7.95 7.23 -3.24
CA LEU A 314 8.79 6.08 -2.89
C LEU A 314 9.17 5.23 -4.11
N GLY A 315 8.71 5.62 -5.30
CA GLY A 315 8.76 4.83 -6.54
C GLY A 315 7.39 4.32 -7.00
N GLN A 316 6.32 4.52 -6.23
CA GLN A 316 4.96 4.09 -6.56
C GLN A 316 4.23 5.02 -7.54
N GLY A 317 4.88 6.10 -7.99
CA GLY A 317 4.31 7.05 -8.96
C GLY A 317 3.21 7.93 -8.36
N LEU A 318 3.25 8.16 -7.05
CA LEU A 318 2.26 9.00 -6.34
C LEU A 318 2.26 10.42 -6.91
N TRP A 319 3.44 11.01 -7.07
CA TRP A 319 3.55 12.38 -7.58
C TRP A 319 3.19 12.47 -9.05
N THR A 320 3.42 11.40 -9.83
CA THR A 320 2.94 11.31 -11.22
C THR A 320 1.42 11.37 -11.28
N LYS A 321 0.74 10.55 -10.46
CA LYS A 321 -0.73 10.54 -10.38
C LYS A 321 -1.28 11.89 -9.89
N VAL A 322 -0.67 12.49 -8.88
CA VAL A 322 -1.05 13.82 -8.38
C VAL A 322 -0.89 14.90 -9.45
N LYS A 323 0.22 14.87 -10.21
CA LYS A 323 0.47 15.77 -11.33
C LYS A 323 -0.63 15.64 -12.40
N GLN A 324 -0.99 14.40 -12.77
CA GLN A 324 -2.08 14.11 -13.70
C GLN A 324 -3.43 14.61 -13.17
N MET A 325 -3.72 14.41 -11.89
CA MET A 325 -4.97 14.85 -11.26
C MET A 325 -5.09 16.37 -11.19
N ALA A 326 -4.00 17.09 -10.90
CA ALA A 326 -4.00 18.55 -10.93
C ALA A 326 -4.32 19.10 -12.33
N ALA A 327 -3.68 18.53 -13.37
CA ALA A 327 -3.95 18.90 -14.76
C ALA A 327 -5.39 18.56 -15.18
N PHE A 328 -5.91 17.40 -14.76
CA PHE A 328 -7.31 17.01 -14.97
C PHE A 328 -8.28 18.00 -14.31
N GLY A 329 -8.08 18.30 -13.02
CA GLY A 329 -8.95 19.18 -12.25
C GLY A 329 -8.99 20.62 -12.80
N LEU A 330 -7.83 21.21 -13.09
CA LEU A 330 -7.72 22.56 -13.67
C LEU A 330 -8.07 22.58 -15.17
N GLY A 331 -8.05 21.44 -15.84
CA GLY A 331 -8.45 21.29 -17.25
C GLY A 331 -9.86 21.77 -17.54
N GLN A 332 -10.73 21.85 -16.53
CA GLN A 332 -12.05 22.48 -16.62
C GLN A 332 -11.98 23.97 -17.04
N LEU A 333 -10.91 24.67 -16.66
CA LEU A 333 -10.64 26.04 -17.09
C LEU A 333 -9.97 26.11 -18.46
N TRP A 334 -9.40 25.00 -18.98
CA TRP A 334 -8.64 25.02 -20.22
C TRP A 334 -8.75 23.71 -21.03
N ALA A 335 -9.99 23.35 -21.40
CA ALA A 335 -10.31 22.06 -22.01
C ALA A 335 -9.56 21.76 -23.32
N ASP A 336 -9.38 22.76 -24.19
CA ASP A 336 -8.72 22.61 -25.51
C ASP A 336 -7.23 22.22 -25.41
N ARG A 337 -6.60 22.39 -24.23
CA ARG A 337 -5.14 22.26 -24.03
C ARG A 337 -4.79 21.66 -22.67
N SER A 338 -5.60 20.73 -22.17
CA SER A 338 -5.34 20.05 -20.89
C SER A 338 -3.99 19.32 -20.86
N GLN A 339 -3.47 18.88 -22.01
CA GLN A 339 -2.15 18.29 -22.12
C GLN A 339 -1.02 19.31 -21.84
N ASP A 340 -1.19 20.57 -22.26
CA ASP A 340 -0.22 21.64 -22.02
C ASP A 340 -0.16 22.02 -20.52
N LEU A 341 -1.26 21.81 -19.77
CA LEU A 341 -1.29 22.01 -18.32
C LEU A 341 -0.37 21.02 -17.60
N LEU A 342 -0.23 19.80 -18.11
CA LEU A 342 0.62 18.79 -17.47
C LEU A 342 2.06 19.31 -17.35
N GLU A 343 2.61 19.94 -18.37
CA GLU A 343 3.98 20.51 -18.33
C GLU A 343 4.12 21.72 -17.40
N ARG A 344 3.01 22.37 -17.07
CA ARG A 344 2.97 23.50 -16.14
C ARG A 344 2.86 23.08 -14.67
N VAL A 345 2.52 21.81 -14.40
CA VAL A 345 2.37 21.31 -13.03
C VAL A 345 3.69 20.74 -12.49
N ARG A 346 4.08 21.19 -11.31
CA ARG A 346 5.18 20.64 -10.52
C ARG A 346 4.69 20.26 -9.13
N VAL A 347 4.82 18.97 -8.80
CA VAL A 347 4.70 18.50 -7.41
C VAL A 347 6.03 18.72 -6.70
N ILE A 348 6.00 19.31 -5.51
CA ILE A 348 7.21 19.60 -4.71
C ILE A 348 7.28 18.73 -3.45
N GLN A 349 8.43 18.78 -2.78
CA GLN A 349 8.71 18.00 -1.57
C GLN A 349 7.66 18.18 -0.47
N ALA A 350 7.40 17.10 0.27
CA ALA A 350 6.65 17.18 1.50
C ALA A 350 7.47 17.95 2.55
N ASP A 351 6.80 18.85 3.26
CA ASP A 351 7.40 19.80 4.17
C ASP A 351 6.46 20.03 5.36
N THR A 352 6.93 19.70 6.55
CA THR A 352 6.11 19.73 7.77
C THR A 352 5.63 21.12 8.17
N LEU A 353 6.21 22.19 7.63
CA LEU A 353 5.74 23.56 7.87
C LEU A 353 4.90 24.12 6.72
N SER A 354 4.96 23.53 5.52
CA SER A 354 4.12 23.96 4.39
C SER A 354 2.75 23.27 4.38
N VAL A 355 2.74 21.95 4.57
CA VAL A 355 1.52 21.14 4.62
C VAL A 355 1.55 20.26 5.88
N VAL A 356 0.79 20.69 6.89
CA VAL A 356 0.61 19.95 8.15
C VAL A 356 -0.35 18.78 7.97
N GLN A 357 -0.29 17.81 8.88
CA GLN A 357 -1.14 16.60 8.87
C GLN A 357 -0.94 15.75 7.61
N GLY A 358 0.29 15.71 7.09
CA GLY A 358 0.64 14.92 5.91
C GLY A 358 0.52 13.41 6.13
N GLY A 359 0.60 12.97 7.38
CA GLY A 359 0.37 11.58 7.75
C GLY A 359 1.40 10.60 7.20
N TRP A 360 1.02 9.32 7.17
CA TRP A 360 1.88 8.22 6.74
C TRP A 360 1.60 7.87 5.27
N THR A 361 2.64 7.75 4.46
CA THR A 361 2.53 7.09 3.15
C THR A 361 2.53 5.58 3.33
N THR A 362 1.33 4.99 3.44
CA THR A 362 1.10 3.57 3.77
C THR A 362 -0.33 3.16 3.39
N GLY A 363 -0.67 1.88 3.58
CA GLY A 363 -2.05 1.38 3.49
C GLY A 363 -2.64 1.39 2.07
N SER A 364 -1.78 1.49 1.06
CA SER A 364 -2.13 1.43 -0.37
C SER A 364 -3.00 2.58 -0.93
N THR A 365 -3.58 3.42 -0.08
CA THR A 365 -4.54 4.48 -0.48
C THR A 365 -3.96 5.89 -0.54
N THR A 366 -2.68 6.09 -0.15
CA THR A 366 -2.10 7.45 -0.07
C THR A 366 -2.13 8.19 -1.41
N SER A 367 -1.88 7.49 -2.53
CA SER A 367 -1.91 8.11 -3.86
C SER A 367 -3.30 8.62 -4.22
N GLU A 368 -4.32 7.83 -3.92
CA GLU A 368 -5.72 8.10 -4.24
C GLU A 368 -6.24 9.27 -3.39
N CYS A 369 -5.97 9.22 -2.08
CA CYS A 369 -6.35 10.28 -1.14
C CYS A 369 -5.63 11.59 -1.46
N SER A 370 -4.36 11.53 -1.89
CA SER A 370 -3.61 12.72 -2.33
C SER A 370 -4.19 13.31 -3.62
N CYS A 371 -4.53 12.46 -4.60
CA CYS A 371 -5.20 12.89 -5.81
C CYS A 371 -6.54 13.55 -5.51
N GLU A 372 -7.36 12.95 -4.64
CA GLU A 372 -8.66 13.50 -4.27
C GLU A 372 -8.55 14.84 -3.54
N ALA A 373 -7.61 14.98 -2.60
CA ALA A 373 -7.35 16.26 -1.94
C ALA A 373 -6.94 17.35 -2.94
N VAL A 374 -6.13 17.00 -3.94
CA VAL A 374 -5.72 17.90 -5.02
C VAL A 374 -6.90 18.23 -5.95
N ARG A 375 -7.74 17.26 -6.28
CA ARG A 375 -8.96 17.49 -7.08
C ARG A 375 -9.89 18.49 -6.38
N LEU A 376 -10.10 18.35 -5.08
CA LEU A 376 -10.91 19.27 -4.27
C LEU A 376 -10.30 20.69 -4.26
N ALA A 377 -8.99 20.81 -4.06
CA ALA A 377 -8.30 22.10 -4.16
C ALA A 377 -8.40 22.72 -5.57
N CYS A 378 -8.31 21.91 -6.62
CA CYS A 378 -8.54 22.36 -7.99
C CYS A 378 -9.98 22.87 -8.21
N ASN A 379 -11.00 22.22 -7.63
CA ASN A 379 -12.38 22.68 -7.76
C ASN A 379 -12.57 24.09 -7.18
N ILE A 380 -11.97 24.38 -6.02
CA ILE A 380 -11.98 25.74 -5.44
C ILE A 380 -11.34 26.74 -6.39
N MET A 381 -10.21 26.38 -7.00
CA MET A 381 -9.55 27.23 -7.99
C MET A 381 -10.40 27.44 -9.24
N VAL A 382 -11.07 26.40 -9.72
CA VAL A 382 -12.02 26.47 -10.85
C VAL A 382 -13.15 27.43 -10.51
N ASP A 383 -13.79 27.28 -9.35
CA ASP A 383 -14.91 28.12 -8.93
C ASP A 383 -14.51 29.60 -8.84
N ARG A 384 -13.31 29.90 -8.32
CA ARG A 384 -12.77 31.27 -8.26
C ARG A 384 -12.56 31.87 -9.65
N LEU A 385 -12.00 31.10 -10.58
CA LEU A 385 -11.56 31.61 -11.88
C LEU A 385 -12.61 31.53 -12.99
N LYS A 386 -13.66 30.71 -12.81
CA LYS A 386 -14.66 30.42 -13.85
C LYS A 386 -15.40 31.67 -14.30
N SER A 387 -15.92 32.48 -13.37
CA SER A 387 -16.67 33.70 -13.73
C SER A 387 -15.78 34.71 -14.46
N LEU A 388 -14.53 34.89 -14.01
CA LEU A 388 -13.58 35.77 -14.70
C LEU A 388 -13.26 35.26 -16.11
N LYS A 389 -13.05 33.95 -16.26
CA LYS A 389 -12.82 33.34 -17.56
C LYS A 389 -14.00 33.59 -18.51
N GLU A 390 -15.23 33.37 -18.05
CA GLU A 390 -16.45 33.59 -18.85
C GLU A 390 -16.57 35.05 -19.28
N GLN A 391 -16.36 36.01 -18.38
CA GLN A 391 -16.37 37.45 -18.71
C GLN A 391 -15.30 37.84 -19.73
N LEU A 392 -14.09 37.29 -19.61
CA LEU A 392 -13.01 37.52 -20.57
C LEU A 392 -13.32 36.87 -21.92
N GLN A 393 -13.98 35.72 -21.92
CA GLN A 393 -14.40 35.03 -23.14
C GLN A 393 -15.46 35.81 -23.90
N GLU A 394 -16.44 36.39 -23.21
CA GLU A 394 -17.45 37.25 -23.82
C GLU A 394 -16.85 38.51 -24.43
N LYS A 395 -15.85 39.13 -23.78
CA LYS A 395 -15.23 40.38 -24.25
C LYS A 395 -14.19 40.19 -25.35
N HIS A 396 -13.42 39.11 -25.29
CA HIS A 396 -12.20 38.95 -26.09
C HIS A 396 -12.14 37.62 -26.87
N GLY A 397 -13.16 36.77 -26.77
CA GLY A 397 -13.21 35.47 -27.44
C GLY A 397 -12.36 34.41 -26.74
N LYS A 398 -11.33 33.87 -27.40
CA LYS A 398 -10.52 32.79 -26.82
C LYS A 398 -9.55 33.34 -25.77
N VAL A 399 -9.69 32.91 -24.53
CA VAL A 399 -8.83 33.30 -23.40
C VAL A 399 -7.69 32.30 -23.25
N SER A 400 -6.44 32.78 -23.24
CA SER A 400 -5.28 31.97 -22.90
C SER A 400 -5.19 31.78 -21.39
N TRP A 401 -4.54 30.69 -20.95
CA TRP A 401 -4.26 30.46 -19.54
C TRP A 401 -3.47 31.60 -18.90
N ASP A 402 -2.36 32.00 -19.53
CA ASP A 402 -1.51 33.08 -19.03
C ASP A 402 -2.29 34.41 -18.94
N GLY A 403 -3.18 34.66 -19.90
CA GLY A 403 -4.08 35.81 -19.88
C GLY A 403 -5.08 35.76 -18.72
N LEU A 404 -5.71 34.61 -18.48
CA LEU A 404 -6.62 34.40 -17.35
C LEU A 404 -5.92 34.66 -16.02
N ILE A 405 -4.73 34.07 -15.82
CA ILE A 405 -3.97 34.20 -14.57
C ILE A 405 -3.49 35.64 -14.37
N SER A 406 -3.02 36.30 -15.43
CA SER A 406 -2.64 37.72 -15.35
C SER A 406 -3.81 38.62 -14.95
N GLN A 407 -5.00 38.37 -15.49
CA GLN A 407 -6.22 39.13 -15.14
C GLN A 407 -6.69 38.82 -13.71
N ALA A 408 -6.64 37.56 -13.29
CA ALA A 408 -7.00 37.15 -11.93
C ALA A 408 -6.11 37.84 -10.89
N LYS A 409 -4.81 37.95 -11.18
CA LYS A 409 -3.86 38.69 -10.34
C LYS A 409 -4.22 40.18 -10.25
N MET A 410 -4.50 40.83 -11.38
CA MET A 410 -4.89 42.25 -11.38
C MET A 410 -6.20 42.49 -10.63
N ALA A 411 -7.10 41.50 -10.63
CA ALA A 411 -8.34 41.52 -9.86
C ALA A 411 -8.17 41.14 -8.38
N GLY A 412 -6.94 40.89 -7.89
CA GLY A 412 -6.66 40.57 -6.50
C GLY A 412 -7.20 39.21 -6.04
N MET A 413 -7.38 38.26 -6.97
CA MET A 413 -7.87 36.92 -6.65
C MET A 413 -6.80 36.07 -5.96
N ASP A 414 -7.21 35.28 -4.96
CA ASP A 414 -6.35 34.29 -4.32
C ASP A 414 -6.11 33.09 -5.24
N LEU A 415 -4.86 32.97 -5.72
CA LEU A 415 -4.40 31.90 -6.61
C LEU A 415 -3.83 30.68 -5.89
N SER A 416 -4.15 30.52 -4.60
CA SER A 416 -3.80 29.33 -3.83
C SER A 416 -5.04 28.72 -3.15
N ALA A 417 -5.22 27.42 -3.28
CA ALA A 417 -6.26 26.67 -2.57
C ALA A 417 -5.65 25.48 -1.83
N ARG A 418 -6.14 25.25 -0.60
CA ARG A 418 -5.80 24.10 0.22
C ARG A 418 -7.10 23.40 0.60
N GLU A 419 -7.08 22.08 0.56
CA GLU A 419 -8.15 21.24 1.07
C GLU A 419 -7.66 20.09 1.94
N TYR A 420 -8.56 19.57 2.75
CA TYR A 420 -8.34 18.38 3.57
C TYR A 420 -9.40 17.34 3.22
N TYR A 421 -9.03 16.38 2.38
CA TYR A 421 -9.91 15.29 2.02
C TYR A 421 -10.25 14.48 3.27
N ILE A 422 -11.54 14.23 3.49
CA ILE A 422 -12.04 13.33 4.53
C ILE A 422 -12.85 12.23 3.82
N PRO A 423 -12.44 10.96 3.91
CA PRO A 423 -13.19 9.85 3.35
C PRO A 423 -14.61 9.77 3.92
N GLY A 424 -15.55 9.24 3.13
CA GLY A 424 -16.92 8.98 3.58
C GLY A 424 -17.01 7.91 4.69
N ALA A 425 -18.22 7.66 5.18
CA ALA A 425 -18.49 6.94 6.44
C ALA A 425 -17.78 5.58 6.63
N SER A 426 -17.56 4.77 5.58
CA SER A 426 -16.78 3.53 5.70
C SER A 426 -15.29 3.71 5.39
N GLY A 427 -14.95 4.64 4.48
CA GLY A 427 -13.60 4.86 3.95
C GLY A 427 -12.92 3.63 3.35
N SER A 428 -13.57 2.47 3.33
CA SER A 428 -12.97 1.16 3.11
C SER A 428 -13.63 0.44 1.95
N TYR A 429 -12.83 -0.30 1.19
CA TYR A 429 -13.27 -1.16 0.10
C TYR A 429 -12.34 -2.36 -0.04
N LEU A 430 -12.81 -3.37 -0.76
CA LEU A 430 -12.03 -4.57 -1.06
C LEU A 430 -11.44 -4.46 -2.45
N ASN A 431 -10.21 -4.94 -2.58
CA ASN A 431 -9.56 -5.17 -3.86
C ASN A 431 -9.51 -6.67 -4.12
N TYR A 432 -9.73 -7.04 -5.38
CA TYR A 432 -9.76 -8.43 -5.80
C TYR A 432 -8.68 -8.73 -6.83
N GLY A 433 -8.21 -9.96 -6.81
CA GLY A 433 -7.33 -10.44 -7.85
C GLY A 433 -7.12 -11.94 -7.75
N ALA A 434 -6.43 -12.48 -8.73
CA ALA A 434 -5.93 -13.83 -8.67
C ALA A 434 -4.70 -14.00 -9.56
N ALA A 435 -3.89 -15.00 -9.23
CA ALA A 435 -2.71 -15.37 -10.01
C ALA A 435 -2.66 -16.88 -10.23
N ALA A 436 -2.25 -17.31 -11.42
CA ALA A 436 -1.77 -18.67 -11.64
C ALA A 436 -0.28 -18.65 -11.97
N SER A 437 0.49 -19.48 -11.28
CA SER A 437 1.92 -19.63 -11.54
C SER A 437 2.27 -21.08 -11.84
N GLU A 438 3.08 -21.26 -12.87
CA GLU A 438 3.69 -22.54 -13.23
C GLU A 438 5.16 -22.52 -12.87
N VAL A 439 5.60 -23.57 -12.19
CA VAL A 439 6.98 -23.74 -11.75
C VAL A 439 7.52 -25.09 -12.21
N GLU A 440 8.83 -25.15 -12.43
CA GLU A 440 9.59 -26.39 -12.59
C GLU A 440 10.57 -26.52 -11.42
N ILE A 441 10.56 -27.68 -10.76
CA ILE A 441 11.45 -28.00 -9.65
C ILE A 441 12.40 -29.09 -10.11
N ASP A 442 13.69 -28.84 -9.91
CA ASP A 442 14.74 -29.85 -10.03
C ASP A 442 14.84 -30.60 -8.69
N LEU A 443 14.50 -31.90 -8.72
CA LEU A 443 14.42 -32.72 -7.51
C LEU A 443 15.79 -33.06 -6.91
N LEU A 444 16.88 -32.92 -7.68
CA LEU A 444 18.23 -33.23 -7.21
C LEU A 444 18.84 -32.03 -6.46
N THR A 445 18.53 -30.81 -6.90
CA THR A 445 19.12 -29.57 -6.37
C THR A 445 18.16 -28.75 -5.51
N GLY A 446 16.85 -28.98 -5.64
CA GLY A 446 15.81 -28.12 -5.07
C GLY A 446 15.64 -26.79 -5.81
N ALA A 447 16.38 -26.56 -6.91
CA ALA A 447 16.23 -25.35 -7.71
C ALA A 447 14.82 -25.26 -8.28
N THR A 448 14.21 -24.08 -8.14
CA THR A 448 12.86 -23.81 -8.63
C THR A 448 12.91 -22.68 -9.65
N THR A 449 12.34 -22.93 -10.82
CA THR A 449 12.21 -21.95 -11.90
C THR A 449 10.74 -21.59 -12.07
N VAL A 450 10.42 -20.30 -11.98
CA VAL A 450 9.09 -19.81 -12.38
C VAL A 450 9.06 -19.74 -13.90
N LEU A 451 8.22 -20.56 -14.52
CA LEU A 451 8.10 -20.64 -15.98
C LEU A 451 7.15 -19.57 -16.52
N ARG A 452 6.05 -19.34 -15.81
CA ARG A 452 5.01 -18.38 -16.21
C ARG A 452 4.14 -18.01 -15.03
N SER A 453 3.75 -16.74 -14.97
CA SER A 453 2.70 -16.25 -14.08
C SER A 453 1.69 -15.44 -14.88
N ASP A 454 0.41 -15.72 -14.67
CA ASP A 454 -0.70 -14.95 -15.24
C ASP A 454 -1.46 -14.32 -14.06
N LEU A 455 -1.66 -13.00 -14.09
CA LEU A 455 -2.30 -12.25 -13.02
C LEU A 455 -3.51 -11.49 -13.58
N ILE A 456 -4.60 -11.48 -12.81
CA ILE A 456 -5.75 -10.61 -13.04
C ILE A 456 -5.97 -9.84 -11.74
N TYR A 457 -6.02 -8.52 -11.84
CA TYR A 457 -6.22 -7.63 -10.70
C TYR A 457 -7.34 -6.64 -11.03
N ASP A 458 -8.30 -6.50 -10.14
CA ASP A 458 -9.33 -5.48 -10.21
C ASP A 458 -8.78 -4.17 -9.66
N CYS A 459 -8.33 -3.30 -10.56
CA CYS A 459 -7.88 -1.95 -10.24
C CYS A 459 -8.99 -0.90 -10.38
N GLY A 460 -10.25 -1.31 -10.60
CA GLY A 460 -11.32 -0.41 -10.99
C GLY A 460 -10.93 0.47 -12.19
N GLN A 461 -11.23 1.77 -12.09
CA GLN A 461 -10.75 2.76 -13.06
C GLN A 461 -9.36 3.27 -12.67
N SER A 462 -8.34 2.66 -13.26
CA SER A 462 -6.95 3.06 -13.03
C SER A 462 -6.70 4.53 -13.41
N LEU A 463 -6.10 5.29 -12.48
CA LEU A 463 -5.61 6.65 -12.74
C LEU A 463 -4.44 6.66 -13.72
N ASN A 464 -3.62 5.61 -13.70
CA ASN A 464 -2.47 5.46 -14.57
C ASN A 464 -2.13 3.97 -14.73
N PRO A 465 -2.56 3.31 -15.82
CA PRO A 465 -2.37 1.89 -16.01
C PRO A 465 -0.91 1.47 -16.01
N ALA A 466 0.01 2.30 -16.52
CA ALA A 466 1.43 1.98 -16.52
C ALA A 466 2.03 1.94 -15.11
N VAL A 467 1.62 2.87 -14.24
CA VAL A 467 2.02 2.88 -12.83
C VAL A 467 1.41 1.68 -12.08
N ASP A 468 0.13 1.40 -12.31
CA ASP A 468 -0.56 0.32 -11.61
C ASP A 468 -0.06 -1.07 -12.02
N MET A 469 0.21 -1.28 -13.32
CA MET A 469 0.87 -2.51 -13.79
C MET A 469 2.24 -2.68 -13.12
N GLY A 470 3.08 -1.64 -13.07
CA GLY A 470 4.36 -1.69 -12.39
C GLY A 470 4.30 -1.79 -10.86
N GLN A 471 3.12 -1.65 -10.24
CA GLN A 471 2.91 -1.98 -8.82
C GLN A 471 2.48 -3.44 -8.62
N VAL A 472 1.80 -4.03 -9.60
CA VAL A 472 1.37 -5.43 -9.61
C VAL A 472 2.56 -6.35 -9.87
N GLU A 473 3.42 -5.97 -10.83
CA GLU A 473 4.76 -6.56 -11.04
C GLU A 473 5.68 -6.34 -9.83
#